data_AF-A0A239DS93-F1
#
_entry.id   AF-A0A239DS93-F1
#
_cell.length_a   1.000
_cell.length_b   1.000
_cell.length_c   1.000
_cell.angle_alpha   90.00
_cell.angle_beta   90.00
_cell.angle_gamma   90.00
#
_symmetry.space_group_name_H-M   'P 1'
#
loop_
_entity.id
_entity.type
_entity.pdbx_description
1 polymer ?
#
loop_
_entity_poly.entity_id
_entity_poly.type
_entity_poly.pdbx_seq_one_letter_code
_entity_poly.pdbx_strand_id
1 'polypeptide(L)'
;MKKPRANRQGSVERHQPQQNQHEVQRQIVSAGWSGPLPPPAALDEFNRIVPGGAERIFAQFEAEGAHRREMERRESKFVVRDVHIGQLLAGLFALSGLGVSALAIFFDQPWAATVIGSGTIAPIVYAFLRQTWTKPTE
;
A
#
# COMPACT_ATOMS: atom_id res chain seq x y z
N MET A 1 18.66 -94.52 -5.41
CA MET A 1 19.92 -94.04 -4.78
C MET A 1 19.78 -92.54 -4.57
N LYS A 2 20.14 -91.85 -3.49
CA LYS A 2 20.55 -92.11 -2.09
C LYS A 2 20.55 -90.68 -1.48
N LYS A 3 19.91 -90.45 -0.32
CA LYS A 3 20.19 -89.27 0.55
C LYS A 3 21.64 -89.35 1.07
N PRO A 4 22.30 -88.25 1.50
CA PRO A 4 22.25 -87.81 2.92
C PRO A 4 22.27 -86.25 3.09
N ARG A 5 21.68 -85.63 4.13
CA ARG A 5 22.21 -85.38 5.51
C ARG A 5 23.63 -84.79 5.49
N ALA A 6 24.05 -83.83 6.32
CA ALA A 6 23.53 -82.99 7.40
C ALA A 6 24.73 -82.12 7.87
N ASN A 7 24.51 -81.29 8.91
CA ASN A 7 25.52 -80.87 9.91
C ASN A 7 26.44 -79.69 9.52
N ARG A 8 26.78 -78.71 10.36
CA ARG A 8 26.40 -78.25 11.72
C ARG A 8 27.30 -77.03 11.97
N GLN A 9 26.81 -76.07 12.77
CA GLN A 9 27.59 -75.14 13.62
C GLN A 9 28.53 -74.17 12.87
N GLY A 10 28.61 -72.88 13.17
CA GLY A 10 28.24 -72.10 14.33
C GLY A 10 29.19 -70.88 14.37
N SER A 11 28.70 -69.78 14.93
CA SER A 11 29.46 -68.63 15.50
C SER A 11 30.48 -67.92 14.61
N VAL A 12 30.16 -66.69 14.18
CA VAL A 12 30.77 -65.46 14.77
C VAL A 12 29.75 -64.32 14.67
N GLU A 13 29.18 -63.95 15.82
CA GLU A 13 28.59 -62.63 16.05
C GLU A 13 29.61 -61.53 15.72
N ARG A 14 29.35 -60.73 14.68
CA ARG A 14 29.86 -59.36 14.67
C ARG A 14 28.75 -58.44 15.11
N HIS A 15 28.80 -58.11 16.39
CA HIS A 15 28.20 -56.91 16.94
C HIS A 15 28.68 -55.71 16.11
N GLN A 16 27.83 -55.19 15.23
CA GLN A 16 27.93 -53.80 14.79
C GLN A 16 27.08 -52.98 15.76
N PRO A 17 27.67 -52.05 16.52
CA PRO A 17 26.90 -51.24 17.44
C PRO A 17 25.91 -50.39 16.65
N GLN A 18 24.62 -50.56 16.96
CA GLN A 18 23.61 -49.54 16.72
C GLN A 18 24.07 -48.27 17.46
N GLN A 19 24.83 -47.43 16.78
CA GLN A 19 24.92 -46.02 17.15
C GLN A 19 23.53 -45.45 16.89
N ASN A 20 22.74 -45.41 17.97
CA ASN A 20 21.61 -44.52 18.12
C ASN A 20 22.09 -43.10 17.78
N GLN A 21 21.98 -42.74 16.50
CA GLN A 21 21.90 -41.35 16.10
C GLN A 21 20.54 -40.87 16.59
N HIS A 22 20.50 -40.48 17.86
CA HIS A 22 19.50 -39.52 18.32
C HIS A 22 19.81 -38.23 17.54
N GLU A 23 19.22 -38.15 16.36
CA GLU A 23 19.01 -36.92 15.64
C GLU A 23 18.15 -36.07 16.58
N VAL A 24 18.81 -35.25 17.40
CA VAL A 24 18.15 -34.23 18.20
C VAL A 24 17.59 -33.25 17.20
N GLN A 25 16.40 -33.55 16.70
CA GLN A 25 15.62 -32.70 15.82
C GLN A 25 15.27 -31.47 16.65
N ARG A 26 16.15 -30.47 16.58
CA ARG A 26 15.96 -29.17 17.22
C ARG A 26 14.77 -28.52 16.52
N GLN A 27 13.60 -28.74 17.09
CA GLN A 27 12.35 -28.20 16.60
C GLN A 27 12.41 -26.68 16.81
N ILE A 28 12.79 -25.94 15.77
CA ILE A 28 12.75 -24.48 15.77
C ILE A 28 11.27 -24.11 15.75
N VAL A 29 10.70 -23.81 16.91
CA VAL A 29 9.34 -23.26 17.02
C VAL A 29 9.41 -21.82 16.52
N SER A 30 9.16 -21.64 15.23
CA SER A 30 8.89 -20.33 14.63
C SER A 30 7.54 -19.85 15.17
N ALA A 31 7.57 -19.01 16.21
CA ALA A 31 6.40 -18.24 16.60
C ALA A 31 6.17 -17.20 15.49
N GLY A 32 5.24 -17.49 14.58
CA GLY A 32 4.87 -16.60 13.48
C GLY A 32 4.28 -15.31 14.04
N TRP A 33 5.11 -14.29 14.20
CA TRP A 33 4.68 -12.95 14.55
C TRP A 33 4.59 -12.11 13.28
N SER A 34 3.40 -11.62 12.99
CA SER A 34 3.11 -10.73 11.87
C SER A 34 2.57 -9.43 12.42
N GLY A 35 3.37 -8.38 12.32
CA GLY A 35 3.00 -7.06 12.79
C GLY A 35 4.19 -6.10 12.68
N PRO A 36 3.94 -4.80 12.61
CA PRO A 36 4.99 -3.79 12.54
C PRO A 36 5.73 -3.60 13.89
N LEU A 37 5.17 -4.11 14.98
CA LEU A 37 5.78 -4.13 16.30
C LEU A 37 6.60 -5.41 16.52
N PRO A 38 7.64 -5.40 17.37
CA PRO A 38 8.36 -6.61 17.74
C PRO A 38 7.46 -7.60 18.49
N PRO A 39 7.75 -8.91 18.43
CA PRO A 39 7.02 -9.88 19.23
C PRO A 39 7.17 -9.61 20.74
N PRO A 40 6.19 -9.98 21.57
CA PRO A 40 6.20 -9.72 23.02
C PRO A 40 7.46 -10.26 23.72
N ALA A 41 7.95 -11.43 23.29
CA ALA A 41 9.18 -12.02 23.81
C ALA A 41 10.42 -11.13 23.55
N ALA A 42 10.48 -10.49 22.38
CA ALA A 42 11.56 -9.56 22.05
C ALA A 42 11.41 -8.22 22.81
N LEU A 43 10.18 -7.76 23.06
CA LEU A 43 9.94 -6.55 23.86
C LEU A 43 10.45 -6.70 25.30
N ASP A 44 10.26 -7.87 25.91
CA ASP A 44 10.81 -8.15 27.24
C ASP A 44 12.34 -8.17 27.22
N GLU A 45 12.95 -8.74 26.18
CA GLU A 45 14.40 -8.71 25.99
C GLU A 45 14.94 -7.28 25.82
N PHE A 46 14.26 -6.45 25.03
CA PHE A 46 14.62 -5.03 24.88
C PHE A 46 14.56 -4.26 26.20
N ASN A 47 13.57 -4.54 27.04
CA ASN A 47 13.43 -3.90 28.34
C ASN A 47 14.53 -4.34 29.34
N ARG A 48 15.05 -5.56 29.19
CA ARG A 48 16.19 -6.08 29.98
C ARG A 48 17.53 -5.48 29.55
N ILE A 49 17.72 -5.24 28.25
CA ILE A 49 18.96 -4.66 27.70
C ILE A 49 18.98 -3.14 27.94
N VAL A 50 17.85 -2.48 27.70
CA VAL A 50 17.68 -1.04 27.86
C VAL A 50 16.50 -0.81 28.80
N PRO A 51 16.70 -0.22 29.99
CA PRO A 51 15.60 0.12 30.88
C PRO A 51 14.55 0.97 30.15
N GLY A 52 13.30 0.50 30.10
CA GLY A 52 12.21 1.18 29.36
C GLY A 52 12.29 1.03 27.84
N GLY A 53 13.09 0.10 27.31
CA GLY A 53 13.27 -0.12 25.88
C GLY A 53 11.98 -0.43 25.13
N ALA A 54 11.11 -1.25 25.72
CA ALA A 54 9.80 -1.57 25.15
C ALA A 54 8.91 -0.32 25.03
N GLU A 55 8.84 0.50 26.07
CA GLU A 55 8.07 1.75 26.08
C GLU A 55 8.53 2.72 24.99
N ARG A 56 9.85 2.86 24.83
CA ARG A 56 10.42 3.71 23.76
C ARG A 56 10.05 3.23 22.37
N ILE A 57 9.98 1.92 22.14
CA ILE A 57 9.54 1.34 20.87
C ILE A 57 8.07 1.66 20.62
N PHE A 58 7.20 1.49 21.62
CA PHE A 58 5.78 1.84 21.50
C PHE A 58 5.58 3.33 21.24
N ALA A 59 6.27 4.20 22.00
CA ALA A 59 6.19 5.64 21.83
C ALA A 59 6.63 6.09 20.43
N GLN A 60 7.71 5.49 19.90
CA GLN A 60 8.17 5.80 18.54
C GLN A 60 7.15 5.33 17.50
N PHE A 61 6.64 4.10 17.64
CA PHE A 61 5.62 3.55 16.76
C PHE A 61 4.34 4.41 16.75
N GLU A 62 3.89 4.88 17.91
CA GLU A 62 2.74 5.77 18.02
C GLU A 62 3.03 7.13 17.36
N ALA A 63 4.22 7.70 17.56
CA ALA A 63 4.63 8.95 16.92
C ALA A 63 4.68 8.81 15.39
N GLU A 64 5.20 7.70 14.87
CA GLU A 64 5.22 7.38 13.43
C GLU A 64 3.80 7.22 12.88
N GLY A 65 2.92 6.54 13.61
CA GLY A 65 1.50 6.41 13.27
C GLY A 65 0.77 7.76 13.28
N ALA A 66 1.05 8.62 14.27
CA ALA A 66 0.49 9.97 14.35
C ALA A 66 0.99 10.85 13.20
N HIS A 67 2.29 10.78 12.88
CA HIS A 67 2.87 11.50 11.76
C HIS A 67 2.26 11.07 10.42
N ARG A 68 2.09 9.76 10.20
CA ARG A 68 1.43 9.23 9.01
C ARG A 68 0.00 9.75 8.87
N ARG A 69 -0.80 9.68 9.93
CA ARG A 69 -2.19 10.21 9.93
C ARG A 69 -2.21 11.72 9.65
N GLU A 70 -1.25 12.46 10.17
CA GLU A 70 -1.14 13.89 9.92
C GLU A 70 -0.76 14.18 8.46
N MET A 71 0.16 13.41 7.88
CA MET A 71 0.49 13.49 6.46
C MET A 71 -0.71 13.17 5.57
N GLU A 72 -1.43 12.08 5.84
CA GLU A 72 -2.66 11.71 5.13
C GLU A 72 -3.72 12.83 5.21
N ARG A 73 -3.89 13.45 6.39
CA ARG A 73 -4.80 14.61 6.56
C ARG A 73 -4.35 15.83 5.78
N ARG A 74 -3.04 16.11 5.73
CA ARG A 74 -2.48 17.24 4.98
C ARG A 74 -2.65 17.03 3.49
N GLU A 75 -2.28 15.87 2.98
CA GLU A 75 -2.46 15.50 1.58
C GLU A 75 -3.93 15.63 1.16
N SER A 76 -4.86 15.12 1.97
CA SER A 76 -6.30 15.28 1.73
C SER A 76 -6.73 16.76 1.64
N LYS A 77 -6.23 17.61 2.54
CA LYS A 77 -6.54 19.06 2.54
C LYS A 77 -5.93 19.80 1.34
N PHE A 78 -4.72 19.44 0.93
CA PHE A 78 -4.07 20.05 -0.23
C PHE A 78 -4.76 19.66 -1.53
N VAL A 79 -5.10 18.39 -1.70
CA VAL A 79 -5.84 17.90 -2.87
C VAL A 79 -7.18 18.61 -3.02
N VAL A 80 -7.95 18.76 -1.93
CA VAL A 80 -9.26 19.46 -1.98
C VAL A 80 -9.09 20.93 -2.36
N ARG A 81 -8.08 21.61 -1.80
CA ARG A 81 -7.85 23.02 -2.09
C ARG A 81 -7.39 23.26 -3.52
N ASP A 82 -6.51 22.43 -4.04
CA ASP A 82 -6.02 22.53 -5.41
C ASP A 82 -7.14 22.31 -6.43
N VAL A 83 -8.05 21.36 -6.15
CA VAL A 83 -9.25 21.13 -6.98
C VAL A 83 -10.15 22.38 -6.99
N HIS A 84 -10.40 22.99 -5.82
CA HIS A 84 -11.27 24.16 -5.73
C HIS A 84 -10.66 25.39 -6.43
N ILE A 85 -9.34 25.62 -6.29
CA ILE A 85 -8.65 26.72 -6.96
C ILE A 85 -8.66 26.51 -8.48
N GLY A 86 -8.38 25.28 -8.94
CA GLY A 86 -8.45 24.95 -10.36
C GLY A 86 -9.84 25.17 -10.95
N GLN A 87 -10.88 24.74 -10.25
CA GLN A 87 -12.27 24.94 -10.68
C GLN A 87 -12.67 26.42 -10.70
N LEU A 88 -12.21 27.22 -9.73
CA LEU A 88 -12.48 28.66 -9.68
C LEU A 88 -11.78 29.41 -10.83
N LEU A 89 -10.51 29.08 -11.11
CA LEU A 89 -9.78 29.66 -12.25
C LEU A 89 -10.41 29.27 -13.59
N ALA A 90 -10.82 28.02 -13.75
CA ALA A 90 -11.53 27.56 -14.95
C ALA A 90 -12.89 28.27 -15.11
N GLY A 91 -13.63 28.45 -14.02
CA GLY A 91 -14.88 29.21 -14.01
C GLY A 91 -14.68 30.68 -14.40
N LEU A 92 -13.66 31.33 -13.86
CA LEU A 92 -13.32 32.71 -14.21
C LEU A 92 -12.93 32.85 -15.69
N PHE A 93 -12.16 31.90 -16.22
CA PHE A 93 -11.80 31.86 -17.63
C PHE A 93 -13.03 31.69 -18.52
N ALA A 94 -13.94 30.76 -18.19
CA ALA A 94 -15.18 30.56 -18.92
C ALA A 94 -16.07 31.83 -18.93
N LEU A 95 -16.20 32.50 -17.78
CA LEU A 95 -16.93 33.78 -17.67
C LEU A 95 -16.28 34.88 -18.51
N SER A 96 -14.95 34.98 -18.52
CA SER A 96 -14.24 35.94 -19.35
C SER A 96 -14.47 35.69 -20.84
N GLY A 97 -14.44 34.42 -21.29
CA GLY A 97 -14.71 34.04 -22.67
C GLY A 97 -16.15 34.38 -23.09
N LEU A 98 -17.12 34.09 -22.23
CA LEU A 98 -18.52 34.50 -22.45
C LEU A 98 -18.67 36.03 -22.54
N GLY A 99 -17.98 36.77 -21.68
CA GLY A 99 -17.97 38.24 -21.70
C GLY A 99 -17.40 38.81 -23.00
N VAL A 100 -16.27 38.27 -23.46
CA VAL A 100 -15.66 38.66 -24.75
C VAL A 100 -16.57 38.30 -25.93
N SER A 101 -17.20 37.12 -25.92
CA SER A 101 -18.17 36.74 -26.96
C SER A 101 -19.39 37.67 -26.98
N ALA A 102 -19.93 38.03 -25.82
CA ALA A 102 -21.05 38.97 -25.74
C ALA A 102 -20.67 40.37 -26.26
N LEU A 103 -19.46 40.82 -25.94
CA LEU A 103 -18.92 42.09 -26.42
C LEU A 103 -18.69 42.07 -27.94
N ALA A 104 -18.23 40.96 -28.50
CA ALA A 104 -18.07 40.80 -29.95
C ALA A 104 -19.40 40.86 -30.71
N ILE A 105 -20.48 40.34 -30.14
CA ILE A 105 -21.85 40.47 -30.69
C ILE A 105 -22.29 41.94 -30.65
N PHE A 106 -21.98 42.66 -29.57
CA PHE A 106 -22.32 44.08 -29.44
C PHE A 106 -21.63 44.96 -30.50
N PHE A 107 -20.42 44.60 -30.93
CA PHE A 107 -19.69 45.28 -32.00
C PHE A 107 -20.02 44.77 -33.41
N ASP A 108 -21.10 43.99 -33.56
CA ASP A 108 -21.58 43.44 -34.84
C ASP A 108 -20.54 42.55 -35.56
N GLN A 109 -19.73 41.83 -34.77
CA GLN A 109 -18.74 40.85 -35.25
C GLN A 109 -19.15 39.42 -34.86
N PRO A 110 -20.25 38.87 -35.43
CA PRO A 110 -20.80 37.58 -35.02
C PRO A 110 -19.87 36.40 -35.33
N TRP A 111 -19.02 36.52 -36.35
CA TRP A 111 -18.04 35.49 -36.69
C TRP A 111 -17.00 35.30 -35.57
N ALA A 112 -16.56 36.39 -34.93
CA ALA A 112 -15.61 36.33 -33.82
C ALA A 112 -16.24 35.65 -32.59
N ALA A 113 -17.49 35.99 -32.27
CA ALA A 113 -18.25 35.34 -31.20
C ALA A 113 -18.44 33.83 -31.45
N THR A 114 -18.66 33.44 -32.71
CA THR A 114 -18.84 32.04 -33.11
C THR A 114 -17.54 31.24 -32.96
N VAL A 115 -16.40 31.80 -33.38
CA VAL A 115 -15.09 31.16 -33.24
C VAL A 115 -14.73 30.99 -31.76
N ILE A 116 -14.96 32.02 -30.93
CA ILE A 116 -14.68 31.95 -29.50
C ILE A 116 -15.61 30.95 -28.81
N GLY A 117 -16.93 31.03 -29.08
CA GLY A 117 -17.93 30.15 -28.47
C GLY A 117 -17.69 28.67 -28.79
N SER A 118 -17.42 28.34 -30.06
CA SER A 118 -17.19 26.96 -30.48
C SER A 118 -15.78 26.46 -30.14
N GLY A 119 -14.75 27.30 -30.28
CA GLY A 119 -13.35 26.91 -30.09
C GLY A 119 -12.89 26.87 -28.64
N THR A 120 -13.48 27.68 -27.77
CA THR A 120 -13.04 27.77 -26.36
C THR A 120 -14.12 27.35 -25.37
N ILE A 121 -15.36 27.81 -25.54
CA ILE A 121 -16.41 27.61 -24.54
C ILE A 121 -17.01 26.20 -24.63
N ALA A 122 -17.34 25.73 -25.83
CA ALA A 122 -17.94 24.41 -26.03
C ALA A 122 -17.08 23.24 -25.47
N PRO A 123 -15.75 23.19 -25.69
CA PRO A 123 -14.90 22.16 -25.09
C PRO A 123 -14.86 22.22 -23.56
N ILE A 124 -14.86 23.43 -22.97
CA ILE A 124 -14.87 23.61 -21.51
C ILE A 124 -16.17 23.08 -20.93
N VAL A 125 -17.31 23.48 -21.49
CA VAL A 125 -18.64 22.99 -21.05
C VAL A 125 -18.73 21.47 -21.22
N TYR A 126 -18.24 20.94 -22.34
CA TYR A 126 -18.20 19.49 -22.59
C TYR A 126 -17.33 18.74 -21.57
N ALA A 127 -16.15 19.26 -21.23
CA ALA A 127 -15.28 18.68 -20.22
C ALA A 127 -15.93 18.69 -18.83
N PHE A 128 -16.59 19.81 -18.46
CA PHE A 128 -17.34 19.91 -17.21
C PHE A 128 -18.51 18.93 -17.16
N LEU A 129 -19.31 18.85 -18.22
CA LEU A 129 -20.39 17.87 -18.32
C LEU A 129 -19.81 16.47 -18.11
N ARG A 130 -18.79 16.08 -18.88
CA ARG A 130 -18.17 14.74 -18.78
C ARG A 130 -17.70 14.40 -17.37
N GLN A 131 -17.15 15.36 -16.63
CA GLN A 131 -16.70 15.16 -15.26
C GLN A 131 -17.85 14.87 -14.27
N THR A 132 -19.05 15.40 -14.53
CA THR A 132 -20.24 15.12 -13.69
C THR A 132 -20.85 13.73 -13.91
N TRP A 133 -20.58 13.08 -15.05
CA TRP A 133 -21.15 11.76 -15.39
C TRP A 133 -20.26 10.58 -15.01
N THR A 134 -18.97 10.80 -14.77
CA THR A 134 -18.07 9.75 -14.29
C THR A 134 -18.36 9.47 -12.82
N LYS A 135 -19.23 8.48 -12.56
CA LYS A 135 -19.44 7.94 -11.21
C LYS A 135 -18.09 7.50 -10.62
N PRO A 136 -17.86 7.67 -9.31
CA PRO A 136 -16.68 7.10 -8.67
C PRO A 136 -16.79 5.59 -8.79
N THR A 137 -15.89 5.00 -9.59
CA THR A 137 -15.67 3.57 -9.61
C THR A 137 -15.03 3.20 -8.28
N GLU A 138 -15.73 2.37 -7.50
CA GLU A 138 -15.18 1.66 -6.33
C GLU A 138 -13.89 0.91 -6.68
#